data_AF-A0A542MZM2-F1
#
_entry.id   AF-A0A542MZM2-F1
#
_cell.length_a   1.000
_cell.length_b   1.000
_cell.length_c   1.000
_cell.angle_alpha   90.00
_cell.angle_beta   90.00
_cell.angle_gamma   90.00
#
_symmetry.space_group_name_H-M   'P 1'
#
loop_
_entity.id
_entity.type
_entity.pdbx_description
1 polymer ?
#
loop_
_entity_poly.entity_id
_entity_poly.type
_entity_poly.pdbx_seq_one_letter_code
_entity_poly.pdbx_strand_id
1 'polypeptide(L)'
;MPTWWEHLIHVATGRSRRHVDLPDLRHLPSRRVALERTHYVVNDPERHHRRQRLYVLRHEADRRSRRPARVAVFSNGRDVGYLPSRVAATVAPHLDTLGGAAVVNGAGPATDSIRLRVDLPTDAALADFTETRAQDRETSMTHITWQGLEAASTETCTVQFDDSGMTAVGVVDIDGDRLEYRVVADASGQFRTADLAVGGRTLSLSFSDGRWLVNGEHRGDLAGATEIDIQATPLTNTLPIRRLGLAVGESADIDTAWIAVPALTVVRDPQRYTRLDERQWLYESRDSDFRAILTVDDEGLVLDYPGLFRSIR
;
A
#
# COMPACT_ATOMS: atom_id res chain seq x y z
N MET A 1 19.01 21.95 16.57
CA MET A 1 19.31 21.91 15.12
C MET A 1 18.02 22.16 14.37
N PRO A 2 18.02 22.83 13.21
CA PRO A 2 16.78 23.24 12.57
C PRO A 2 16.07 22.04 11.93
N THR A 3 14.75 21.96 12.14
CA THR A 3 13.81 20.86 11.79
C THR A 3 13.80 20.44 10.32
N TRP A 4 14.38 21.24 9.42
CA TRP A 4 14.45 20.89 7.99
C TRP A 4 15.51 19.82 7.67
N TRP A 5 16.50 19.60 8.53
CA TRP A 5 17.44 18.48 8.39
C TRP A 5 16.83 17.13 8.80
N GLU A 6 15.82 17.13 9.70
CA GLU A 6 15.06 15.93 10.07
C GLU A 6 14.17 15.47 8.91
N HIS A 7 13.65 16.39 8.09
CA HIS A 7 12.89 16.03 6.89
C HIS A 7 13.73 15.35 5.80
N LEU A 8 15.02 15.69 5.67
CA LEU A 8 15.88 15.15 4.60
C LEU A 8 16.39 13.72 4.87
N ILE A 9 16.51 13.31 6.14
CA ILE A 9 16.94 11.94 6.49
C ILE A 9 15.76 10.95 6.44
N HIS A 10 14.51 11.43 6.46
CA HIS A 10 13.32 10.59 6.32
C HIS A 10 13.03 10.12 4.89
N VAL A 11 13.63 10.72 3.86
CA VAL A 11 13.34 10.41 2.45
C VAL A 11 14.13 9.19 1.93
N ALA A 12 15.23 8.79 2.56
CA ALA A 12 16.17 7.81 1.98
C ALA A 12 15.80 6.31 2.17
N THR A 13 14.65 5.96 2.77
CA THR A 13 14.27 4.53 3.01
C THR A 13 12.86 4.16 2.55
N GLY A 14 12.15 5.03 1.84
CA GLY A 14 10.92 4.65 1.12
C GLY A 14 9.77 4.08 1.99
N ARG A 15 9.77 4.32 3.30
CA ARG A 15 8.65 3.97 4.21
C ARG A 15 8.54 4.93 5.39
N SER A 16 7.88 6.07 5.19
CA SER A 16 7.39 6.89 6.31
C SER A 16 5.91 7.22 6.14
N ARG A 17 5.06 6.49 6.87
CA ARG A 17 3.76 7.01 7.32
C ARG A 17 4.01 8.08 8.38
N ARG A 18 3.20 9.14 8.42
CA ARG A 18 3.23 10.09 9.54
C ARG A 18 2.78 9.35 10.80
N HIS A 19 3.14 9.88 11.96
CA HIS A 19 2.78 9.28 13.25
C HIS A 19 1.26 9.11 13.47
N VAL A 20 0.46 9.88 12.72
CA VAL A 20 -1.01 9.92 12.80
C VAL A 20 -1.66 8.72 12.08
N ASP A 21 -0.95 8.08 11.15
CA ASP A 21 -1.51 7.03 10.26
C ASP A 21 -1.08 5.60 10.69
N LEU A 22 -0.48 5.49 11.88
CA LEU A 22 -0.05 4.21 12.44
C LEU A 22 -1.13 3.65 13.38
N PRO A 23 -1.35 2.33 13.38
CA PRO A 23 -2.22 1.66 14.35
C PRO A 23 -1.86 2.06 15.78
N ASP A 24 -2.82 2.63 16.50
CA ASP A 24 -2.63 3.14 17.85
C ASP A 24 -2.99 2.08 18.89
N LEU A 25 -1.98 1.46 19.51
CA LEU A 25 -2.16 0.41 20.50
C LEU A 25 -2.14 0.95 21.94
N ARG A 26 -2.02 2.27 22.13
CA ARG A 26 -1.80 2.90 23.45
C ARG A 26 -2.94 2.70 24.44
N HIS A 27 -4.14 2.43 23.94
CA HIS A 27 -5.36 2.25 24.74
C HIS A 27 -5.57 0.78 25.18
N LEU A 28 -4.79 -0.15 24.64
CA LEU A 28 -4.96 -1.57 24.94
C LEU A 28 -4.38 -1.95 26.31
N PRO A 29 -4.94 -2.96 26.99
CA PRO A 29 -4.34 -3.56 28.18
C PRO A 29 -2.89 -3.98 27.89
N SER A 30 -1.94 -3.49 28.68
CA SER A 30 -0.51 -3.61 28.39
C SER A 30 0.31 -4.10 29.58
N ARG A 31 1.45 -4.71 29.25
CA ARG A 31 2.51 -5.10 30.19
C ARG A 31 3.78 -4.34 29.86
N ARG A 32 4.54 -4.00 30.90
CA ARG A 32 5.78 -3.26 30.73
C ARG A 32 6.94 -4.19 30.36
N VAL A 33 7.66 -3.86 29.28
CA VAL A 33 8.80 -4.64 28.77
C VAL A 33 10.03 -3.75 28.70
N ALA A 34 11.15 -4.24 29.25
CA ALA A 34 12.44 -3.56 29.13
C ALA A 34 13.04 -3.80 27.75
N LEU A 35 13.49 -2.72 27.10
CA LEU A 35 14.14 -2.77 25.81
C LEU A 35 15.59 -3.27 25.94
N GLU A 36 16.04 -3.99 24.92
CA GLU A 36 17.44 -4.39 24.77
C GLU A 36 18.22 -3.36 23.94
N ARG A 37 19.55 -3.35 24.12
CA ARG A 37 20.50 -2.51 23.38
C ARG A 37 20.32 -0.98 23.55
N THR A 38 19.48 -0.54 24.48
CA THR A 38 19.24 0.89 24.76
C THR A 38 20.50 1.69 25.10
N HIS A 39 21.52 1.04 25.67
CA HIS A 39 22.78 1.66 26.10
C HIS A 39 23.73 2.02 24.95
N TYR A 40 23.54 1.46 23.76
CA TYR A 40 24.33 1.81 22.58
C TYR A 40 23.71 2.91 21.73
N VAL A 41 22.43 3.24 21.94
CA VAL A 41 21.64 4.03 20.98
C VAL A 41 21.17 5.39 21.55
N VAL A 42 21.09 5.54 22.88
CA VAL A 42 20.50 6.70 23.56
C VAL A 42 21.49 7.38 24.53
N ASN A 43 21.63 8.71 24.44
CA ASN A 43 22.48 9.52 25.33
C ASN A 43 21.83 9.75 26.71
N ASP A 44 22.63 9.91 27.77
CA ASP A 44 22.18 10.07 29.17
C ASP A 44 21.12 11.17 29.44
N PRO A 45 21.10 12.35 28.76
CA PRO A 45 20.07 13.36 28.98
C PRO A 45 18.66 12.86 28.69
N GLU A 46 18.51 11.99 27.70
CA GLU A 46 17.23 11.35 27.37
C GLU A 46 16.81 10.32 28.42
N ARG A 47 17.66 9.94 29.39
CA ARG A 47 17.33 8.98 30.46
C ARG A 47 16.78 9.64 31.73
N HIS A 48 16.93 10.95 31.90
CA HIS A 48 16.59 11.63 33.16
C HIS A 48 15.10 11.98 33.33
N HIS A 49 14.27 11.82 32.29
CA HIS A 49 12.85 12.17 32.36
C HIS A 49 11.94 10.93 32.41
N ARG A 50 11.17 10.83 33.51
CA ARG A 50 10.19 9.76 33.82
C ARG A 50 8.81 9.95 33.16
N ARG A 51 8.65 10.92 32.27
CA ARG A 51 7.36 11.20 31.61
C ARG A 51 6.95 10.02 30.72
N GLN A 52 5.64 9.86 30.52
CA GLN A 52 5.11 9.00 29.47
C GLN A 52 5.73 9.42 28.14
N ARG A 53 6.22 8.43 27.40
CA ARG A 53 6.80 8.58 26.08
C ARG A 53 5.94 7.84 25.10
N LEU A 54 5.97 8.32 23.87
CA LEU A 54 5.33 7.68 22.76
C LEU A 54 6.43 7.03 21.93
N TYR A 55 6.23 5.77 21.60
CA TYR A 55 7.18 4.99 20.80
C TYR A 55 6.47 4.38 19.59
N VAL A 56 7.25 4.16 18.54
CA VAL A 56 6.83 3.38 17.37
C VAL A 56 7.58 2.06 17.37
N LEU A 57 6.82 0.95 17.34
CA LEU A 57 7.36 -0.37 17.06
C LEU A 57 7.41 -0.56 15.55
N ARG A 58 8.50 -1.13 15.03
CA ARG A 58 8.63 -1.47 13.61
C ARG A 58 9.27 -2.83 13.44
N HIS A 59 8.64 -3.70 12.65
CA HIS A 59 9.22 -4.99 12.28
C HIS A 59 10.24 -4.79 11.16
N GLU A 60 11.48 -5.20 11.40
CA GLU A 60 12.56 -5.23 10.41
C GLU A 60 12.54 -6.58 9.69
N ALA A 61 11.64 -6.74 8.71
CA ALA A 61 11.57 -7.97 7.93
C ALA A 61 12.72 -8.04 6.92
N ASP A 62 13.60 -9.05 7.06
CA ASP A 62 14.49 -9.51 5.99
C ASP A 62 13.92 -10.83 5.43
N ARG A 63 13.05 -10.72 4.43
CA ARG A 63 12.33 -11.86 3.84
C ARG A 63 13.23 -12.93 3.22
N ARG A 64 14.54 -12.67 3.07
CA ARG A 64 15.52 -13.58 2.47
C ARG A 64 16.41 -14.30 3.49
N SER A 65 16.33 -14.00 4.79
CA SER A 65 17.18 -14.64 5.80
C SER A 65 16.38 -15.39 6.88
N ARG A 66 16.88 -16.56 7.31
CA ARG A 66 16.38 -17.34 8.46
C ARG A 66 16.62 -16.65 9.81
N ARG A 67 16.83 -15.33 9.84
CA ARG A 67 17.14 -14.60 11.07
C ARG A 67 15.89 -14.50 11.95
N PRO A 68 16.07 -14.50 13.29
CA PRO A 68 14.95 -14.30 14.21
C PRO A 68 14.30 -12.92 14.00
N ALA A 69 12.99 -12.85 14.21
CA ALA A 69 12.21 -11.62 14.07
C ALA A 69 12.80 -10.48 14.93
N ARG A 70 12.91 -9.28 14.36
CA ARG A 70 13.46 -8.09 15.01
C ARG A 70 12.45 -6.97 15.01
N VAL A 71 12.06 -6.53 16.20
CA VAL A 71 11.19 -5.35 16.37
C VAL A 71 12.03 -4.23 16.97
N ALA A 72 12.31 -3.22 16.15
CA ALA A 72 12.98 -2.00 16.55
C ALA A 72 11.98 -1.02 17.17
N VAL A 73 12.45 -0.19 18.10
CA VAL A 73 11.63 0.79 18.82
C VAL A 73 12.20 2.17 18.55
N PHE A 74 11.34 3.09 18.13
CA PHE A 74 11.72 4.45 17.75
C PHE A 74 11.04 5.48 18.65
N SER A 75 11.74 6.58 18.92
CA SER A 75 11.25 7.78 19.60
C SER A 75 11.62 8.99 18.77
N ASN A 76 10.64 9.81 18.36
CA ASN A 76 10.86 10.99 17.51
C ASN A 76 11.77 10.68 16.29
N GLY A 77 11.51 9.56 15.61
CA GLY A 77 12.27 9.14 14.42
C GLY A 77 13.65 8.50 14.70
N ARG A 78 14.11 8.47 15.95
CA ARG A 78 15.40 7.89 16.35
C ARG A 78 15.22 6.47 16.92
N ASP A 79 16.04 5.51 16.50
CA ASP A 79 16.12 4.18 17.13
C ASP A 79 16.49 4.38 18.62
N VAL A 80 15.82 3.68 19.53
CA VAL A 80 16.10 3.71 20.97
C VAL A 80 16.36 2.33 21.57
N GLY A 81 16.27 1.28 20.77
CA GLY A 81 16.49 -0.11 21.19
C GLY A 81 15.56 -1.10 20.50
N TYR A 82 15.60 -2.35 21.00
CA TYR A 82 14.85 -3.47 20.41
C TYR A 82 14.01 -4.17 21.46
N LEU A 83 12.90 -4.78 21.04
CA LEU A 83 12.20 -5.76 21.87
C LEU A 83 13.09 -7.00 22.07
N PRO A 84 13.07 -7.64 23.26
CA PRO A 84 13.73 -8.94 23.45
C PRO A 84 13.25 -9.95 22.41
N SER A 85 14.15 -10.80 21.89
CA SER A 85 13.85 -11.69 20.75
C SER A 85 12.60 -12.56 20.95
N ARG A 86 12.36 -13.07 22.16
CA ARG A 86 11.16 -13.86 22.49
C ARG A 86 9.88 -13.03 22.38
N VAL A 87 9.92 -11.77 22.82
CA VAL A 87 8.79 -10.84 22.72
C VAL A 87 8.59 -10.40 21.28
N ALA A 88 9.69 -10.12 20.56
CA ALA A 88 9.65 -9.78 19.14
C ALA A 88 9.01 -10.89 18.29
N ALA A 89 9.28 -12.17 18.59
CA ALA A 89 8.68 -13.30 17.89
C ALA A 89 7.15 -13.36 18.03
N THR A 90 6.61 -12.94 19.18
CA THR A 90 5.16 -12.86 19.40
C THR A 90 4.55 -11.62 18.73
N VAL A 91 5.23 -10.47 18.80
CA VAL A 91 4.69 -9.18 18.33
C VAL A 91 4.81 -9.01 16.82
N ALA A 92 5.87 -9.52 16.20
CA ALA A 92 6.17 -9.30 14.78
C ALA A 92 5.04 -9.77 13.83
N PRO A 93 4.43 -10.96 13.99
CA PRO A 93 3.32 -11.39 13.14
C PRO A 93 2.14 -10.41 13.17
N HIS A 94 1.78 -9.90 14.35
CA HIS A 94 0.71 -8.90 14.47
C HIS A 94 1.09 -7.58 13.82
N LEU A 95 2.34 -7.14 13.98
CA LEU A 95 2.82 -5.94 13.28
C LEU A 95 2.76 -6.12 11.77
N ASP A 96 3.08 -7.30 11.23
CA ASP A 96 2.97 -7.57 9.80
C ASP A 96 1.53 -7.41 9.29
N THR A 97 0.54 -7.95 10.01
CA THR A 97 -0.89 -7.74 9.70
C THR A 97 -1.29 -6.27 9.78
N LEU A 98 -0.67 -5.52 10.69
CA LEU A 98 -0.92 -4.09 10.92
C LEU A 98 -0.14 -3.15 9.97
N GLY A 99 0.56 -3.68 8.96
CA GLY A 99 1.33 -2.87 8.01
C GLY A 99 2.78 -2.60 8.41
N GLY A 100 3.31 -3.39 9.34
CA GLY A 100 4.71 -3.47 9.75
C GLY A 100 5.12 -2.53 10.90
N ALA A 101 4.23 -1.67 11.39
CA ALA A 101 4.52 -0.74 12.48
C ALA A 101 3.27 -0.35 13.28
N ALA A 102 3.46 0.03 14.54
CA ALA A 102 2.38 0.48 15.43
C ALA A 102 2.87 1.43 16.54
N VAL A 103 1.98 2.24 17.07
CA VAL A 103 2.25 3.19 18.16
C VAL A 103 1.94 2.55 19.50
N VAL A 104 2.82 2.75 20.48
CA VAL A 104 2.67 2.28 21.86
C VAL A 104 3.11 3.34 22.86
N ASN A 105 2.67 3.18 24.10
CA ASN A 105 3.15 3.98 25.22
C ASN A 105 4.50 3.45 25.69
N GLY A 106 5.24 4.29 26.39
CA GLY A 106 6.48 3.92 27.01
C GLY A 106 6.81 4.77 28.22
N ALA A 107 7.85 4.34 28.91
CA ALA A 107 8.35 5.01 30.09
C ALA A 107 9.88 5.13 30.01
N GLY A 108 10.38 6.16 30.70
CA GLY A 108 11.80 6.25 31.01
C GLY A 108 12.29 5.06 31.87
N PRO A 109 13.60 5.04 32.16
CA PRO A 109 14.21 3.98 32.95
C PRO A 109 13.59 3.85 34.34
N ALA A 110 13.68 2.66 34.94
CA ALA A 110 13.33 2.46 36.36
C ALA A 110 14.40 3.09 37.27
N THR A 111 14.11 3.27 38.55
CA THR A 111 15.05 3.88 39.53
C THR A 111 16.38 3.12 39.64
N ASP A 112 16.39 1.84 39.28
CA ASP A 112 17.46 0.86 39.42
C ASP A 112 17.94 0.29 38.07
N SER A 113 17.49 0.84 36.94
CA SER A 113 17.82 0.30 35.61
C SER A 113 18.04 1.42 34.61
N ILE A 114 19.09 1.28 33.79
CA ILE A 114 19.35 2.18 32.66
C ILE A 114 18.44 1.89 31.45
N ARG A 115 17.73 0.75 31.43
CA ARG A 115 16.96 0.33 30.26
C ARG A 115 15.65 1.10 30.14
N LEU A 116 15.39 1.62 28.93
CA LEU A 116 14.08 2.16 28.57
C LEU A 116 13.02 1.05 28.55
N ARG A 117 11.77 1.43 28.77
CA ARG A 117 10.65 0.48 28.86
C ARG A 117 9.51 0.89 27.95
N VAL A 118 8.87 -0.09 27.34
CA VAL A 118 7.68 0.09 26.50
C VAL A 118 6.50 -0.60 27.17
N ASP A 119 5.32 0.02 27.09
CA ASP A 119 4.07 -0.59 27.52
C ASP A 119 3.49 -1.30 26.30
N LEU A 120 3.75 -2.61 26.23
CA LEU A 120 3.37 -3.46 25.11
C LEU A 120 2.00 -4.09 25.41
N PRO A 121 1.04 -4.08 24.47
CA PRO A 121 -0.21 -4.80 24.65
C PRO A 121 0.01 -6.26 25.07
N THR A 122 -0.91 -6.81 25.86
CA THR A 122 -0.89 -8.24 26.16
C THR A 122 -1.12 -9.04 24.87
N ASP A 123 -0.63 -10.28 24.84
CA ASP A 123 -0.75 -11.14 23.66
C ASP A 123 -2.22 -11.32 23.24
N ALA A 124 -3.13 -11.46 24.23
CA ALA A 124 -4.58 -11.51 23.98
C ALA A 124 -5.13 -10.20 23.39
N ALA A 125 -4.82 -9.04 23.98
CA ALA A 125 -5.30 -7.76 23.46
C ALA A 125 -4.76 -7.46 22.06
N LEU A 126 -3.54 -7.89 21.75
CA LEU A 126 -2.94 -7.72 20.43
C LEU A 126 -3.59 -8.66 19.41
N ALA A 127 -3.91 -9.90 19.79
CA ALA A 127 -4.66 -10.84 18.96
C ALA A 127 -6.06 -10.29 18.65
N ASP A 128 -6.83 -9.91 19.67
CA ASP A 128 -8.19 -9.37 19.51
C ASP A 128 -8.21 -8.13 18.61
N PHE A 129 -7.26 -7.21 18.81
CA PHE A 129 -7.14 -6.01 17.98
C PHE A 129 -6.80 -6.35 16.52
N THR A 130 -5.90 -7.31 16.32
CA THR A 130 -5.50 -7.74 14.97
C THR A 130 -6.63 -8.46 14.26
N GLU A 131 -7.36 -9.33 14.97
CA GLU A 131 -8.51 -10.06 14.45
C GLU A 131 -9.67 -9.12 14.11
N THR A 132 -9.99 -8.18 15.00
CA THR A 132 -10.98 -7.13 14.72
C THR A 132 -10.58 -6.32 13.48
N ARG A 133 -9.32 -5.91 13.38
CA ARG A 133 -8.80 -5.21 12.19
C ARG A 133 -8.84 -6.07 10.92
N ALA A 134 -8.60 -7.37 11.03
CA ALA A 134 -8.70 -8.29 9.90
C ALA A 134 -10.15 -8.45 9.45
N GLN A 135 -11.09 -8.58 10.40
CA GLN A 135 -12.52 -8.67 10.13
C GLN A 135 -13.06 -7.37 9.52
N ASP A 136 -12.66 -6.21 10.04
CA ASP A 136 -13.01 -4.91 9.48
C ASP A 136 -12.47 -4.78 8.05
N ARG A 137 -11.22 -5.21 7.82
CA ARG A 137 -10.61 -5.24 6.49
C ARG A 137 -11.37 -6.14 5.53
N GLU A 138 -11.68 -7.35 5.93
CA GLU A 138 -12.44 -8.32 5.12
C GLU A 138 -13.85 -7.80 4.81
N THR A 139 -14.50 -7.15 5.78
CA THR A 139 -15.81 -6.50 5.59
C THR A 139 -15.72 -5.26 4.69
N SER A 140 -14.54 -4.64 4.58
CA SER A 140 -14.26 -3.50 3.69
C SER A 140 -13.75 -3.90 2.29
N MET A 141 -13.63 -5.20 1.99
CA MET A 141 -13.24 -5.66 0.66
C MET A 141 -14.44 -5.64 -0.28
N THR A 142 -14.25 -5.04 -1.45
CA THR A 142 -15.22 -5.07 -2.55
C THR A 142 -14.86 -6.22 -3.48
N HIS A 143 -15.79 -7.15 -3.66
CA HIS A 143 -15.72 -8.16 -4.70
C HIS A 143 -16.53 -7.70 -5.92
N ILE A 144 -15.91 -7.77 -7.09
CA ILE A 144 -16.54 -7.41 -8.34
C ILE A 144 -16.11 -8.39 -9.43
N THR A 145 -17.07 -8.79 -10.24
CA THR A 145 -16.85 -9.67 -11.38
C THR A 145 -17.15 -8.86 -12.65
N TRP A 146 -16.28 -8.94 -13.65
CA TRP A 146 -16.51 -8.33 -14.95
C TRP A 146 -16.62 -9.39 -16.03
N GLN A 147 -17.54 -9.16 -16.95
CA GLN A 147 -17.61 -9.87 -18.22
C GLN A 147 -16.96 -9.01 -19.31
N GLY A 148 -15.94 -9.55 -19.99
CA GLY A 148 -15.38 -8.97 -21.21
C GLY A 148 -16.28 -9.28 -22.41
N LEU A 149 -16.79 -8.24 -23.04
CA LEU A 149 -17.77 -8.32 -24.13
C LEU A 149 -17.10 -8.52 -25.49
N GLU A 150 -15.91 -7.95 -25.69
CA GLU A 150 -15.14 -8.06 -26.94
C GLU A 150 -14.29 -9.34 -26.96
N ALA A 151 -13.42 -9.54 -25.96
CA ALA A 151 -12.48 -10.66 -25.89
C ALA A 151 -13.04 -11.90 -25.17
N ALA A 152 -14.36 -12.00 -25.00
CA ALA A 152 -15.05 -13.11 -24.32
C ALA A 152 -14.33 -13.60 -23.04
N SER A 153 -14.09 -12.69 -22.10
CA SER A 153 -13.38 -12.97 -20.84
C SER A 153 -14.30 -12.90 -19.62
N THR A 154 -13.87 -13.49 -18.52
CA THR A 154 -14.47 -13.27 -17.20
C THR A 154 -13.38 -12.95 -16.20
N GLU A 155 -13.57 -11.87 -15.47
CA GLU A 155 -12.67 -11.42 -14.43
C GLU A 155 -13.36 -11.50 -13.07
N THR A 156 -12.67 -12.05 -12.06
CA THR A 156 -13.05 -11.89 -10.66
C THR A 156 -11.97 -11.08 -9.95
N CYS A 157 -12.35 -9.99 -9.28
CA CYS A 157 -11.43 -9.09 -8.60
C CYS A 157 -11.88 -8.80 -7.17
N THR A 158 -10.91 -8.77 -6.28
CA THR A 158 -11.06 -8.31 -4.90
C THR A 158 -10.27 -7.02 -4.74
N VAL A 159 -10.96 -5.95 -4.38
CA VAL A 159 -10.37 -4.63 -4.17
C VAL A 159 -10.55 -4.23 -2.71
N GLN A 160 -9.49 -3.71 -2.11
CA GLN A 160 -9.51 -3.15 -0.77
C GLN A 160 -9.02 -1.70 -0.84
N PHE A 161 -9.80 -0.79 -0.27
CA PHE A 161 -9.42 0.58 0.00
C PHE A 161 -9.21 0.75 1.50
N ASP A 162 -8.07 1.27 1.93
CA ASP A 162 -7.80 1.62 3.32
C ASP A 162 -6.91 2.88 3.42
N ASP A 163 -6.55 3.29 4.63
CA ASP A 163 -5.68 4.45 4.88
C ASP A 163 -4.31 4.36 4.19
N SER A 164 -3.91 3.18 3.72
CA SER A 164 -2.66 2.95 3.00
C SER A 164 -2.78 3.02 1.49
N GLY A 165 -4.00 3.08 0.95
CA GLY A 165 -4.28 3.18 -0.47
C GLY A 165 -5.20 2.08 -0.97
N MET A 166 -4.93 1.63 -2.20
CA MET A 166 -5.68 0.59 -2.88
C MET A 166 -4.83 -0.66 -3.03
N THR A 167 -5.38 -1.83 -2.72
CA THR A 167 -4.83 -3.12 -3.17
C THR A 167 -5.91 -3.87 -3.92
N ALA A 168 -5.61 -4.31 -5.13
CA ALA A 168 -6.50 -5.14 -5.92
C ALA A 168 -5.80 -6.44 -6.32
N VAL A 169 -6.52 -7.56 -6.26
CA VAL A 169 -6.08 -8.86 -6.76
C VAL A 169 -7.17 -9.39 -7.66
N GLY A 170 -6.81 -9.70 -8.90
CA GLY A 170 -7.76 -10.16 -9.91
C GLY A 170 -7.26 -11.39 -10.66
N VAL A 171 -8.24 -12.14 -11.17
CA VAL A 171 -8.05 -13.28 -12.05
C VAL A 171 -8.93 -13.05 -13.27
N VAL A 172 -8.35 -13.08 -14.46
CA VAL A 172 -9.06 -12.97 -15.74
C VAL A 172 -8.88 -14.27 -16.51
N ASP A 173 -9.98 -14.99 -16.75
CA ASP A 173 -10.03 -16.11 -17.69
C ASP A 173 -10.29 -15.55 -19.09
N ILE A 174 -9.35 -15.72 -20.02
CA ILE A 174 -9.37 -15.14 -21.38
C ILE A 174 -8.72 -16.10 -22.38
N ASP A 175 -9.44 -16.44 -23.47
CA ASP A 175 -8.94 -17.26 -24.59
C ASP A 175 -8.22 -18.58 -24.19
N GLY A 176 -8.68 -19.23 -23.11
CA GLY A 176 -8.08 -20.48 -22.61
C GLY A 176 -6.80 -20.31 -21.80
N ASP A 177 -6.34 -19.07 -21.63
CA ASP A 177 -5.34 -18.67 -20.66
C ASP A 177 -6.00 -18.07 -19.40
N ARG A 178 -5.21 -17.95 -18.34
CA ARG A 178 -5.61 -17.30 -17.09
C ARG A 178 -4.56 -16.28 -16.69
N LEU A 179 -4.97 -15.01 -16.64
CA LEU A 179 -4.18 -13.91 -16.12
C LEU A 179 -4.47 -13.75 -14.63
N GLU A 180 -3.43 -13.79 -13.80
CA GLU A 180 -3.49 -13.40 -12.39
C GLU A 180 -2.72 -12.12 -12.21
N TYR A 181 -3.27 -11.16 -11.47
CA TYR A 181 -2.59 -9.92 -11.20
C TYR A 181 -2.80 -9.42 -9.77
N ARG A 182 -1.86 -8.60 -9.30
CA ARG A 182 -1.97 -7.79 -8.09
C ARG A 182 -1.54 -6.37 -8.38
N VAL A 183 -2.36 -5.38 -8.02
CA VAL A 183 -2.09 -3.94 -8.20
C VAL A 183 -2.12 -3.25 -6.84
N VAL A 184 -1.16 -2.37 -6.60
CA VAL A 184 -1.10 -1.54 -5.39
C VAL A 184 -0.93 -0.08 -5.77
N ALA A 185 -1.79 0.77 -5.20
CA ALA A 185 -1.62 2.22 -5.17
C ALA A 185 -1.52 2.70 -3.72
N ASP A 186 -0.82 3.81 -3.49
CA ASP A 186 -0.69 4.36 -2.14
C ASP A 186 -1.88 5.22 -1.73
N ALA A 187 -1.81 5.79 -0.52
CA ALA A 187 -2.85 6.63 0.07
C ALA A 187 -3.19 7.90 -0.75
N SER A 188 -2.31 8.32 -1.67
CA SER A 188 -2.59 9.43 -2.60
C SER A 188 -3.28 8.97 -3.89
N GLY A 189 -3.52 7.67 -4.04
CA GLY A 189 -4.05 7.06 -5.27
C GLY A 189 -2.97 6.83 -6.33
N GLN A 190 -1.69 7.11 -6.05
CA GLN A 190 -0.61 6.91 -7.01
C GLN A 190 -0.25 5.43 -7.10
N PHE A 191 -0.19 4.89 -8.33
CA PHE A 191 0.31 3.56 -8.59
C PHE A 191 1.71 3.34 -8.00
N ARG A 192 1.94 2.14 -7.43
CA ARG A 192 3.23 1.76 -6.83
C ARG A 192 3.79 0.48 -7.40
N THR A 193 3.01 -0.60 -7.43
CA THR A 193 3.49 -1.89 -7.91
C THR A 193 2.40 -2.68 -8.59
N ALA A 194 2.76 -3.46 -9.61
CA ALA A 194 1.92 -4.50 -10.16
C ALA A 194 2.72 -5.76 -10.45
N ASP A 195 2.12 -6.92 -10.14
CA ASP A 195 2.66 -8.23 -10.51
C ASP A 195 1.59 -8.95 -11.33
N LEU A 196 1.96 -9.48 -12.50
CA LEU A 196 1.07 -10.17 -13.44
C LEU A 196 1.68 -11.52 -13.83
N ALA A 197 0.84 -12.53 -14.04
CA ALA A 197 1.22 -13.84 -14.56
C ALA A 197 0.16 -14.39 -15.53
N VAL A 198 0.56 -14.81 -16.73
CA VAL A 198 -0.34 -15.40 -17.74
C VAL A 198 0.44 -16.32 -18.69
N GLY A 199 -0.11 -17.49 -19.01
CA GLY A 199 0.49 -18.41 -19.99
C GLY A 199 1.97 -18.74 -19.74
N GLY A 200 2.38 -18.85 -18.47
CA GLY A 200 3.77 -19.11 -18.05
C GLY A 200 4.72 -17.89 -18.09
N ARG A 201 4.23 -16.71 -18.48
CA ARG A 201 4.98 -15.43 -18.42
C ARG A 201 4.67 -14.70 -17.13
N THR A 202 5.62 -13.88 -16.67
CA THR A 202 5.43 -12.99 -15.52
C THR A 202 5.94 -11.59 -15.83
N LEU A 203 5.34 -10.60 -15.18
CA LEU A 203 5.69 -9.19 -15.30
C LEU A 203 5.58 -8.53 -13.92
N SER A 204 6.64 -7.86 -13.47
CA SER A 204 6.64 -7.05 -12.25
C SER A 204 6.96 -5.61 -12.61
N LEU A 205 6.09 -4.68 -12.24
CA LEU A 205 6.28 -3.24 -12.42
C LEU A 205 6.37 -2.55 -11.06
N SER A 206 7.23 -1.55 -10.97
CA SER A 206 7.21 -0.62 -9.83
C SER A 206 7.44 0.82 -10.28
N PHE A 207 6.76 1.74 -9.61
CA PHE A 207 6.85 3.17 -9.84
C PHE A 207 7.16 3.92 -8.53
N SER A 208 8.30 4.60 -8.51
CA SER A 208 8.77 5.39 -7.36
C SER A 208 9.59 6.57 -7.84
N ASP A 209 9.40 7.74 -7.24
CA ASP A 209 10.17 8.95 -7.53
C ASP A 209 10.23 9.31 -9.04
N GLY A 210 9.11 9.09 -9.74
CA GLY A 210 8.98 9.36 -11.17
C GLY A 210 9.70 8.36 -12.08
N ARG A 211 10.15 7.21 -11.55
CA ARG A 211 10.90 6.19 -12.30
C ARG A 211 10.17 4.87 -12.33
N TRP A 212 10.17 4.25 -13.52
CA TRP A 212 9.66 2.91 -13.74
C TRP A 212 10.78 1.88 -13.69
N LEU A 213 10.53 0.79 -12.96
CA LEU A 213 11.24 -0.46 -13.15
C LEU A 213 10.26 -1.51 -13.69
N VAL A 214 10.65 -2.21 -14.74
CA VAL A 214 9.92 -3.35 -15.31
C VAL A 214 10.83 -4.55 -15.25
N ASN A 215 10.43 -5.59 -14.53
CA ASN A 215 11.24 -6.77 -14.21
C ASN A 215 12.61 -6.41 -13.60
N GLY A 216 12.66 -5.32 -12.83
CA GLY A 216 13.87 -4.80 -12.20
C GLY A 216 14.74 -3.90 -13.10
N GLU A 217 14.39 -3.76 -14.38
CA GLU A 217 15.11 -2.90 -15.33
C GLU A 217 14.47 -1.53 -15.46
N HIS A 218 15.29 -0.47 -15.49
CA HIS A 218 14.79 0.89 -15.65
C HIS A 218 14.23 1.15 -17.05
N ARG A 219 13.01 1.67 -17.12
CA ARG A 219 12.30 1.98 -18.38
C ARG A 219 12.11 3.47 -18.57
N GLY A 220 13.14 4.12 -19.12
CA GLY A 220 13.12 5.57 -19.38
C GLY A 220 12.14 5.98 -20.50
N ASP A 221 11.77 5.05 -21.36
CA ASP A 221 10.75 5.22 -22.41
C ASP A 221 9.32 5.39 -21.85
N LEU A 222 9.10 5.02 -20.58
CA LEU A 222 7.85 5.25 -19.85
C LEU A 222 7.84 6.57 -19.06
N ALA A 223 8.82 7.45 -19.29
CA ALA A 223 8.87 8.75 -18.62
C ALA A 223 7.57 9.54 -18.88
N GLY A 224 7.01 10.13 -17.82
CA GLY A 224 5.72 10.83 -17.86
C GLY A 224 4.54 9.94 -17.49
N ALA A 225 4.62 8.63 -17.73
CA ALA A 225 3.59 7.71 -17.28
C ALA A 225 3.56 7.62 -15.75
N THR A 226 2.36 7.70 -15.17
CA THR A 226 2.20 7.65 -13.71
C THR A 226 1.24 6.56 -13.23
N GLU A 227 0.52 5.93 -14.15
CA GLU A 227 -0.44 4.84 -13.93
C GLU A 227 -0.04 3.62 -14.75
N ILE A 228 -0.62 2.47 -14.42
CA ILE A 228 -0.68 1.32 -15.33
C ILE A 228 -2.03 1.30 -16.04
N ASP A 229 -2.08 0.66 -17.19
CA ASP A 229 -3.31 0.22 -17.84
C ASP A 229 -3.11 -1.24 -18.27
N ILE A 230 -4.03 -2.13 -17.90
CA ILE A 230 -3.97 -3.54 -18.28
C ILE A 230 -5.11 -3.80 -19.26
N GLN A 231 -4.77 -4.12 -20.50
CA GLN A 231 -5.72 -4.32 -21.60
C GLN A 231 -6.92 -5.22 -21.23
N ALA A 232 -6.67 -6.26 -20.44
CA ALA A 232 -7.65 -7.30 -20.14
C ALA A 232 -8.61 -6.97 -18.99
N THR A 233 -8.51 -5.79 -18.35
CA THR A 233 -9.35 -5.45 -17.19
C THR A 233 -9.73 -3.96 -17.12
N PRO A 234 -10.99 -3.62 -16.79
CA PRO A 234 -11.40 -2.25 -16.55
C PRO A 234 -10.98 -1.75 -15.15
N LEU A 235 -10.40 -2.59 -14.29
CA LEU A 235 -9.96 -2.19 -12.95
C LEU A 235 -9.03 -0.98 -13.01
N THR A 236 -8.10 -0.96 -13.98
CA THR A 236 -7.04 0.04 -14.03
C THR A 236 -7.55 1.46 -14.30
N ASN A 237 -8.75 1.63 -14.87
CA ASN A 237 -9.42 2.93 -15.01
C ASN A 237 -9.76 3.55 -13.64
N THR A 238 -9.90 2.74 -12.58
CA THR A 238 -10.16 3.20 -11.22
C THR A 238 -9.02 4.09 -10.68
N LEU A 239 -7.78 3.83 -11.10
CA LEU A 239 -6.60 4.57 -10.63
C LEU A 239 -6.68 6.06 -10.99
N PRO A 240 -6.79 6.47 -12.27
CA PRO A 240 -6.92 7.88 -12.61
C PRO A 240 -8.23 8.50 -12.11
N ILE A 241 -9.34 7.77 -12.12
CA ILE A 241 -10.64 8.26 -11.63
C ILE A 241 -10.54 8.71 -10.17
N ARG A 242 -9.88 7.93 -9.32
CA ARG A 242 -9.69 8.28 -7.90
C ARG A 242 -8.61 9.34 -7.68
N ARG A 243 -7.51 9.27 -8.44
CA ARG A 243 -6.32 10.11 -8.20
C ARG A 243 -6.47 11.54 -8.72
N LEU A 244 -7.14 11.73 -9.86
CA LEU A 244 -7.16 13.03 -10.54
C LEU A 244 -7.98 14.09 -9.81
N GLY A 245 -8.96 13.69 -8.99
CA GLY A 245 -9.75 14.63 -8.19
C GLY A 245 -10.52 15.68 -9.01
N LEU A 246 -10.84 15.37 -10.27
CA LEU A 246 -11.50 16.29 -11.19
C LEU A 246 -12.89 16.72 -10.69
N ALA A 247 -13.21 18.00 -10.85
CA ALA A 247 -14.57 18.49 -10.75
C ALA A 247 -15.38 18.08 -11.99
N VAL A 248 -16.72 18.08 -11.87
CA VAL A 248 -17.60 17.82 -13.03
C VAL A 248 -17.34 18.87 -14.11
N GLY A 249 -17.12 18.40 -15.34
CA GLY A 249 -16.75 19.20 -16.50
C GLY A 249 -15.25 19.39 -16.71
N GLU A 250 -14.40 18.99 -15.77
CA GLU A 250 -12.95 19.06 -15.91
C GLU A 250 -12.37 17.83 -16.62
N SER A 251 -11.24 18.05 -17.28
CA SER A 251 -10.48 17.03 -17.99
C SER A 251 -9.01 17.05 -17.58
N ALA A 252 -8.35 15.89 -17.64
CA ALA A 252 -6.90 15.79 -17.53
C ALA A 252 -6.34 14.78 -18.53
N ASP A 253 -5.20 15.14 -19.11
CA ASP A 253 -4.35 14.21 -19.85
C ASP A 253 -3.45 13.45 -18.88
N ILE A 254 -3.30 12.16 -19.12
CA ILE A 254 -2.37 11.29 -18.39
C ILE A 254 -1.59 10.44 -19.38
N ASP A 255 -0.46 9.94 -18.94
CA ASP A 255 0.24 8.85 -19.61
C ASP A 255 0.17 7.60 -18.72
N THR A 256 -0.10 6.45 -19.33
CA THR A 256 -0.11 5.16 -18.65
C THR A 256 1.01 4.26 -19.18
N ALA A 257 1.46 3.33 -18.34
CA ALA A 257 2.21 2.17 -18.78
C ALA A 257 1.18 1.10 -19.17
N TRP A 258 0.77 1.09 -20.44
CA TRP A 258 -0.19 0.15 -20.99
C TRP A 258 0.44 -1.22 -21.22
N ILE A 259 -0.27 -2.26 -20.81
CA ILE A 259 0.20 -3.65 -20.77
C ILE A 259 -0.70 -4.49 -21.66
N ALA A 260 -0.12 -5.02 -22.75
CA ALA A 260 -0.81 -5.96 -23.64
C ALA A 260 -0.89 -7.35 -23.00
N VAL A 261 -2.01 -8.05 -23.20
CA VAL A 261 -2.22 -9.43 -22.74
C VAL A 261 -2.52 -10.31 -23.97
N PRO A 262 -1.94 -11.52 -24.11
CA PRO A 262 -1.10 -12.25 -23.14
C PRO A 262 0.41 -11.98 -23.26
N ALA A 263 0.82 -11.06 -24.14
CA ALA A 263 2.23 -10.83 -24.45
C ALA A 263 3.04 -10.19 -23.29
N LEU A 264 2.37 -9.48 -22.38
CA LEU A 264 2.96 -8.71 -21.28
C LEU A 264 3.97 -7.63 -21.76
N THR A 265 3.74 -7.08 -22.95
CA THR A 265 4.52 -5.95 -23.46
C THR A 265 4.02 -4.66 -22.83
N VAL A 266 4.94 -3.82 -22.36
CA VAL A 266 4.65 -2.55 -21.70
C VAL A 266 5.07 -1.40 -22.61
N VAL A 267 4.15 -0.49 -22.92
CA VAL A 267 4.41 0.73 -23.70
C VAL A 267 3.74 1.94 -23.05
N ARG A 268 4.24 3.14 -23.34
CA ARG A 268 3.58 4.39 -22.90
C ARG A 268 2.34 4.62 -23.76
N ASP A 269 1.21 4.89 -23.13
CA ASP A 269 -0.07 5.17 -23.80
C ASP A 269 -0.67 6.48 -23.25
N PRO A 270 -0.78 7.54 -24.07
CA PRO A 270 -1.41 8.80 -23.67
C PRO A 270 -2.93 8.69 -23.71
N GLN A 271 -3.58 9.15 -22.62
CA GLN A 271 -5.01 9.04 -22.39
C GLN A 271 -5.58 10.37 -21.87
N ARG A 272 -6.89 10.57 -22.02
CA ARG A 272 -7.61 11.67 -21.38
C ARG A 272 -8.84 11.15 -20.65
N TYR A 273 -9.05 11.70 -19.46
CA TYR A 273 -10.26 11.50 -18.67
C TYR A 273 -10.98 12.83 -18.50
N THR A 274 -12.28 12.84 -18.74
CA THR A 274 -13.18 13.96 -18.42
C THR A 274 -14.27 13.48 -17.49
N ARG A 275 -14.47 14.16 -16.36
CA ARG A 275 -15.55 13.84 -15.44
C ARG A 275 -16.84 14.46 -15.94
N LEU A 276 -17.79 13.66 -16.39
CA LEU A 276 -19.05 14.13 -16.97
C LEU A 276 -20.11 14.41 -15.90
N ASP A 277 -20.17 13.58 -14.87
CA ASP A 277 -21.01 13.77 -13.69
C ASP A 277 -20.42 13.06 -12.45
N GLU A 278 -21.25 12.74 -11.45
CA GLU A 278 -20.83 12.03 -10.24
C GLU A 278 -20.25 10.63 -10.52
N ARG A 279 -20.82 9.90 -11.50
CA ARG A 279 -20.55 8.49 -11.79
C ARG A 279 -20.22 8.19 -13.26
N GLN A 280 -20.16 9.21 -14.12
CA GLN A 280 -19.85 9.08 -15.53
C GLN A 280 -18.54 9.77 -15.88
N TRP A 281 -17.68 9.03 -16.58
CA TRP A 281 -16.36 9.49 -17.03
C TRP A 281 -16.19 9.23 -18.50
N LEU A 282 -15.84 10.25 -19.27
CA LEU A 282 -15.41 10.08 -20.65
C LEU A 282 -13.93 9.70 -20.65
N TYR A 283 -13.64 8.50 -21.13
CA TYR A 283 -12.31 8.05 -21.50
C TYR A 283 -12.06 8.34 -22.97
N GLU A 284 -10.86 8.84 -23.28
CA GLU A 284 -10.38 9.05 -24.65
C GLU A 284 -8.95 8.53 -24.78
N SER A 285 -8.72 7.66 -25.76
CA SER A 285 -7.36 7.38 -26.22
C SER A 285 -6.81 8.62 -26.93
N ARG A 286 -5.52 8.94 -26.74
CA ARG A 286 -4.88 10.04 -27.47
C ARG A 286 -4.11 9.57 -28.70
N ASP A 287 -3.92 8.26 -28.83
CA ASP A 287 -3.26 7.61 -29.97
C ASP A 287 -4.25 7.04 -30.99
N SER A 288 -5.57 7.10 -30.73
CA SER A 288 -6.63 6.67 -31.64
C SER A 288 -7.90 7.51 -31.48
N ASP A 289 -8.89 7.32 -32.35
CA ASP A 289 -10.21 7.95 -32.25
C ASP A 289 -11.14 7.26 -31.22
N PHE A 290 -10.64 6.27 -30.49
CA PHE A 290 -11.44 5.53 -29.52
C PHE A 290 -11.80 6.38 -28.30
N ARG A 291 -13.09 6.34 -27.93
CA ARG A 291 -13.63 6.98 -26.73
C ARG A 291 -14.80 6.19 -26.17
N ALA A 292 -14.98 6.24 -24.87
CA ALA A 292 -16.09 5.57 -24.19
C ALA A 292 -16.54 6.35 -22.95
N ILE A 293 -17.83 6.30 -22.66
CA ILE A 293 -18.38 6.82 -21.39
C ILE A 293 -18.45 5.66 -20.41
N LEU A 294 -17.58 5.69 -19.41
CA LEU A 294 -17.52 4.73 -18.33
C LEU A 294 -18.58 5.11 -17.28
N THR A 295 -19.35 4.13 -16.83
CA THR A 295 -20.17 4.26 -15.62
C THR A 295 -19.42 3.61 -14.47
N VAL A 296 -19.31 4.28 -13.33
CA VAL A 296 -18.62 3.77 -12.13
C VAL A 296 -19.52 3.75 -10.90
N ASP A 297 -19.11 3.02 -9.86
CA ASP A 297 -19.70 3.10 -8.53
C ASP A 297 -19.13 4.28 -7.71
N ASP A 298 -19.53 4.38 -6.44
CA ASP A 298 -19.09 5.46 -5.56
C ASP A 298 -17.60 5.41 -5.20
N GLU A 299 -16.95 4.24 -5.38
CA GLU A 299 -15.51 4.07 -5.18
C GLU A 299 -14.72 4.22 -6.49
N GLY A 300 -15.40 4.50 -7.60
CA GLY A 300 -14.78 4.67 -8.92
C GLY A 300 -14.46 3.36 -9.63
N LEU A 301 -14.96 2.22 -9.15
CA LEU A 301 -14.87 0.95 -9.86
C LEU A 301 -15.81 0.97 -11.06
N VAL A 302 -15.33 0.53 -12.21
CA VAL A 302 -16.11 0.51 -13.45
C VAL A 302 -17.26 -0.48 -13.35
N LEU A 303 -18.48 -0.03 -13.61
CA LEU A 303 -19.69 -0.87 -13.68
C LEU A 303 -20.04 -1.21 -15.13
N ASP A 304 -19.90 -0.25 -16.04
CA ASP A 304 -20.12 -0.48 -17.47
C ASP A 304 -19.08 0.29 -18.27
N TYR A 305 -18.38 -0.44 -19.14
CA TYR A 305 -17.48 0.07 -20.16
C TYR A 305 -18.08 -0.34 -21.50
N PRO A 306 -18.90 0.52 -22.14
CA PRO A 306 -19.72 0.13 -23.28
C PRO A 306 -18.93 -0.59 -24.38
N GLY A 307 -19.37 -1.81 -24.71
CA GLY A 307 -18.76 -2.64 -25.76
C GLY A 307 -17.52 -3.44 -25.32
N LEU A 308 -16.88 -3.11 -24.20
CA LEU A 308 -15.67 -3.78 -23.73
C LEU A 308 -15.90 -4.62 -22.47
N PHE A 309 -16.48 -4.03 -21.42
CA PHE A 309 -16.65 -4.70 -20.13
C PHE A 309 -17.97 -4.34 -19.46
N ARG A 310 -18.50 -5.27 -18.67
CA ARG A 310 -19.65 -5.00 -17.80
C ARG A 310 -19.49 -5.73 -16.48
N SER A 311 -19.72 -5.03 -15.37
CA SER A 311 -19.78 -5.67 -14.06
C SER A 311 -21.01 -6.58 -13.99
N ILE A 312 -20.81 -7.80 -13.50
CA ILE A 312 -21.86 -8.78 -13.23
C ILE A 312 -21.86 -9.10 -11.73
N ARG A 313 -23.05 -9.39 -11.20
CA ARG A 313 -23.21 -9.80 -9.80
C ARG A 313 -22.60 -11.17 -9.54
#